data_AF-A0A6N6KMV1-F1
#
_entry.id   AF-A0A6N6KMV1-F1
#
_cell.length_a   1.000
_cell.length_b   1.000
_cell.length_c   1.000
_cell.angle_alpha   90.00
_cell.angle_beta   90.00
_cell.angle_gamma   90.00
#
_symmetry.space_group_name_H-M   'P 1'
#
loop_
_entity.id
_entity.type
_entity.pdbx_description
1 polymer ?
#
loop_
_entity_poly.entity_id
_entity_poly.type
_entity_poly.pdbx_seq_one_letter_code
_entity_poly.pdbx_strand_id
1 'polypeptide(L)'
;MNRFYKKVFAFIMWMTIFGGMSLMGQNLLQNPGFETGELAPWFGDNNNIVTIVTEAHSGEYAAVGNAAQNVDLTAGVQYTVTCNAKIISATSEQRVWIGLRDSEGLVINAEIFESDWEEMTMTFTPDETGSHKFWIWGQGDSSYASDNWVLLAEGTTDVNDNAAENNIKIAGTADGIAINMLNVNSDANILIHDLSGKQIYSATTTDLDTIIDRSVLSVSGIYVVTVITDELHRVEKVAFMN
;
A
#
# COMPACT_ATOMS: atom_id res chain seq x y z
N MET A 1 -46.48 34.84 38.51
CA MET A 1 -46.14 33.40 38.54
C MET A 1 -45.47 33.01 37.25
N ASN A 2 -44.25 32.46 37.35
CA ASN A 2 -43.57 31.54 36.43
C ASN A 2 -43.29 31.98 34.98
N ARG A 3 -42.10 31.84 34.40
CA ARG A 3 -40.77 31.39 34.84
C ARG A 3 -39.85 31.75 33.66
N PHE A 4 -38.80 32.53 33.91
CA PHE A 4 -37.70 32.74 32.96
C PHE A 4 -36.99 31.40 32.69
N TYR A 5 -37.04 30.88 31.46
CA TYR A 5 -36.10 29.85 31.00
C TYR A 5 -35.08 30.51 30.07
N LYS A 6 -33.91 30.83 30.64
CA LYS A 6 -32.69 31.07 29.85
C LYS A 6 -32.31 29.74 29.19
N LYS A 7 -32.53 29.60 27.89
CA LYS A 7 -31.90 28.55 27.10
C LYS A 7 -30.44 28.96 26.87
N VAL A 8 -29.54 28.33 27.60
CA VAL A 8 -28.11 28.34 27.31
C VAL A 8 -27.94 27.51 26.03
N PHE A 9 -27.68 28.16 24.91
CA PHE A 9 -27.21 27.47 23.71
C PHE A 9 -25.74 27.14 23.94
N ALA A 10 -25.45 25.87 24.24
CA ALA A 10 -24.11 25.34 24.20
C ALA A 10 -23.67 25.29 22.73
N PHE A 11 -22.76 26.18 22.36
CA PHE A 11 -22.07 26.14 21.08
C PHE A 11 -21.03 25.01 21.17
N ILE A 12 -21.40 23.81 20.71
CA ILE A 12 -20.46 22.70 20.55
C ILE A 12 -19.61 23.05 19.33
N MET A 13 -18.45 23.65 19.58
CA MET A 13 -17.41 23.85 18.58
C MET A 13 -16.84 22.47 18.26
N TRP A 14 -17.19 21.93 17.08
CA TRP A 14 -16.45 20.82 16.49
C TRP A 14 -15.02 21.29 16.26
N MET A 15 -14.12 20.87 17.13
CA MET A 15 -12.69 20.99 16.90
C MET A 15 -12.33 19.88 15.90
N THR A 16 -12.39 20.21 14.61
CA THR A 16 -11.81 19.36 13.57
C THR A 16 -10.32 19.31 13.84
N ILE A 17 -9.86 18.24 14.47
CA ILE A 17 -8.46 17.88 14.51
C ILE A 17 -8.12 17.55 13.07
N PHE A 18 -7.54 18.51 12.34
CA PHE A 18 -6.68 18.17 11.21
C PHE A 18 -5.46 17.49 11.81
N GLY A 19 -5.61 16.20 12.14
CA GLY A 19 -4.48 15.32 12.30
C GLY A 19 -3.74 15.43 10.97
N GLY A 20 -2.47 15.81 11.02
CA GLY A 20 -1.64 15.80 9.82
C GLY A 20 -1.79 14.42 9.22
N MET A 21 -2.50 14.33 8.09
CA MET A 21 -2.53 13.13 7.29
C MET A 21 -1.12 13.01 6.75
N SER A 22 -0.27 12.32 7.51
CA SER A 22 0.80 11.57 6.88
C SER A 22 0.07 10.66 5.90
N LEU A 23 0.18 10.94 4.60
CA LEU A 23 -0.15 9.98 3.57
C LEU A 23 0.77 8.79 3.83
N MET A 24 0.34 7.86 4.69
CA MET A 24 0.93 6.55 4.85
C MET A 24 0.47 5.78 3.63
N GLY A 25 0.99 6.11 2.45
CA GLY A 25 0.60 5.49 1.19
C GLY A 25 1.03 4.03 1.11
N GLN A 26 0.98 3.23 2.18
CA GLN A 26 1.63 1.92 2.16
C GLN A 26 0.61 0.83 1.86
N ASN A 27 0.84 0.07 0.79
CA ASN A 27 0.30 -1.28 0.70
C ASN A 27 0.88 -2.10 1.84
N LEU A 28 0.01 -2.58 2.71
CA LEU A 28 0.43 -3.32 3.90
C LEU A 28 0.85 -4.77 3.57
N LEU A 29 0.56 -5.24 2.35
CA LEU A 29 1.04 -6.52 1.84
C LEU A 29 2.38 -6.34 1.14
N GLN A 30 3.28 -7.28 1.38
CA GLN A 30 4.60 -7.33 0.76
C GLN A 30 4.62 -8.31 -0.41
N ASN A 31 5.44 -8.02 -1.43
CA ASN A 31 5.50 -8.78 -2.69
C ASN A 31 4.11 -9.02 -3.30
N PRO A 32 3.29 -7.98 -3.50
CA PRO A 32 1.87 -8.13 -3.82
C PRO A 32 1.57 -8.75 -5.19
N GLY A 33 2.47 -8.53 -6.17
CA GLY A 33 2.40 -9.12 -7.51
C GLY A 33 3.45 -10.21 -7.75
N PHE A 34 4.09 -10.74 -6.70
CA PHE A 34 5.08 -11.83 -6.84
C PHE A 34 6.30 -11.55 -7.75
N GLU A 35 6.54 -10.28 -8.11
CA GLU A 35 7.55 -9.85 -9.10
C GLU A 35 9.01 -10.12 -8.71
N THR A 36 9.25 -10.59 -7.50
CA THR A 36 10.58 -11.07 -7.08
C THR A 36 10.92 -12.45 -7.66
N GLY A 37 9.94 -13.16 -8.23
CA GLY A 37 10.06 -14.56 -8.64
C GLY A 37 10.04 -15.55 -7.47
N GLU A 38 9.98 -15.04 -6.23
CA GLU A 38 9.97 -15.81 -5.00
C GLU A 38 8.62 -15.70 -4.30
N LEU A 39 8.21 -16.75 -3.58
CA LEU A 39 6.95 -16.74 -2.83
C LEU A 39 7.01 -15.80 -1.62
N ALA A 40 8.17 -15.69 -0.97
CA ALA A 40 8.32 -14.91 0.25
C ALA A 40 7.92 -13.43 0.03
N PRO A 41 7.25 -12.79 1.01
CA PRO A 41 6.92 -13.27 2.36
C PRO A 41 5.57 -14.00 2.45
N TRP A 42 4.93 -14.26 1.31
CA TRP A 42 3.80 -15.18 1.30
C TRP A 42 4.26 -16.59 1.67
N PHE A 43 3.31 -17.41 2.08
CA PHE A 43 3.54 -18.81 2.38
C PHE A 43 2.37 -19.66 1.89
N GLY A 44 2.62 -20.95 1.67
CA GLY A 44 1.58 -21.91 1.36
C GLY A 44 0.78 -22.28 2.61
N ASP A 45 -0.52 -21.98 2.59
CA ASP A 45 -1.44 -22.32 3.69
C ASP A 45 -2.04 -23.72 3.52
N ASN A 46 -2.46 -24.33 4.62
CA ASN A 46 -3.05 -25.68 4.66
C ASN A 46 -2.17 -26.78 4.01
N ASN A 47 -0.84 -26.69 4.19
CA ASN A 47 0.16 -27.61 3.60
C ASN A 47 0.11 -27.71 2.07
N ASN A 48 -0.42 -26.69 1.39
CA ASN A 48 -0.45 -26.62 -0.06
C ASN A 48 0.85 -26.03 -0.61
N ILE A 49 1.26 -26.49 -1.80
CA ILE A 49 2.41 -25.93 -2.51
C ILE A 49 1.91 -24.76 -3.35
N VAL A 50 2.43 -23.57 -3.08
CA VAL A 50 2.22 -22.41 -3.94
C VAL A 50 3.34 -22.35 -4.97
N THR A 51 2.97 -22.20 -6.23
CA THR A 51 3.91 -22.12 -7.35
C THR A 51 3.86 -20.71 -7.94
N ILE A 52 5.03 -20.11 -8.16
CA ILE A 52 5.15 -18.86 -8.90
C ILE A 52 5.20 -19.19 -10.40
N VAL A 53 4.32 -18.57 -11.17
CA VAL A 53 4.13 -18.81 -12.61
C VAL A 53 4.26 -17.52 -13.41
N THR A 54 4.52 -17.62 -14.71
CA THR A 54 4.66 -16.45 -15.60
C THR A 54 3.38 -16.04 -16.32
N GLU A 55 2.26 -16.72 -16.05
CA GLU A 55 0.94 -16.37 -16.60
C GLU A 55 0.23 -15.38 -15.66
N ALA A 56 0.84 -14.21 -15.48
CA ALA A 56 0.38 -13.18 -14.55
C ALA A 56 -0.80 -12.36 -15.08
N HIS A 57 -1.47 -11.61 -14.19
CA HIS A 57 -2.44 -10.60 -14.61
C HIS A 57 -1.70 -9.35 -15.11
N SER A 58 -0.66 -8.95 -14.39
CA SER A 58 0.29 -7.91 -14.79
C SER A 58 1.71 -8.29 -14.40
N GLY A 59 2.70 -7.58 -14.92
CA GLY A 59 4.11 -7.89 -14.65
C GLY A 59 4.53 -9.24 -15.21
N GLU A 60 5.48 -9.90 -14.55
CA GLU A 60 6.05 -11.17 -15.00
C GLU A 60 5.50 -12.36 -14.23
N TYR A 61 5.10 -12.20 -12.96
CA TYR A 61 4.84 -13.33 -12.07
C TYR A 61 3.47 -13.29 -11.39
N ALA A 62 2.91 -14.46 -11.08
CA ALA A 62 1.73 -14.61 -10.24
C ALA A 62 1.82 -15.89 -9.38
N ALA A 63 0.98 -16.02 -8.37
CA ALA A 63 0.93 -17.20 -7.50
C ALA A 63 -0.24 -18.13 -7.85
N VAL A 64 0.05 -19.42 -7.96
CA VAL A 64 -0.95 -20.51 -8.08
C VAL A 64 -0.94 -21.35 -6.81
N GLY A 65 -2.11 -21.52 -6.18
CA GLY A 65 -2.29 -22.28 -4.94
C GLY A 65 -2.66 -21.43 -3.73
N ASN A 66 -2.57 -22.01 -2.52
CA ASN A 66 -3.02 -21.35 -1.27
C ASN A 66 -2.02 -20.30 -0.76
N ALA A 67 -1.84 -19.20 -1.48
CA ALA A 67 -1.01 -18.10 -1.01
C ALA A 67 -1.67 -17.42 0.19
N ALA A 68 -0.88 -17.21 1.25
CA ALA A 68 -1.30 -16.44 2.41
C ALA A 68 -0.19 -15.54 2.96
N GLN A 69 -0.58 -14.44 3.59
CA GLN A 69 0.33 -13.51 4.28
C GLN A 69 -0.33 -12.99 5.56
N ASN A 70 0.44 -12.82 6.61
CA ASN A 70 -0.03 -12.23 7.87
C ASN A 70 0.38 -10.75 7.92
N VAL A 71 -0.55 -9.88 8.30
CA VAL A 71 -0.33 -8.44 8.47
C VAL A 71 -0.95 -8.00 9.79
N ASP A 72 -0.22 -7.20 10.56
CA ASP A 72 -0.75 -6.62 11.80
C ASP A 72 -1.63 -5.40 11.47
N LEU A 73 -2.88 -5.43 11.93
CA LEU A 73 -3.87 -4.36 11.71
C LEU A 73 -4.26 -3.69 13.02
N THR A 74 -4.86 -2.50 12.91
CA THR A 74 -5.35 -1.73 14.06
C THR A 74 -6.87 -1.83 14.16
N ALA A 75 -7.37 -2.16 15.36
CA ALA A 75 -8.81 -2.19 15.65
C ALA A 75 -9.49 -0.86 15.32
N GLY A 76 -10.68 -0.91 14.73
CA GLY A 76 -11.50 0.26 14.41
C GLY A 76 -11.04 1.09 13.21
N VAL A 77 -9.95 0.72 12.54
CA VAL A 77 -9.54 1.33 11.26
C VAL A 77 -10.21 0.56 10.12
N GLN A 78 -10.83 1.25 9.18
CA GLN A 78 -11.36 0.61 7.97
C GLN A 78 -10.22 0.32 7.00
N TYR A 79 -10.25 -0.86 6.39
CA TYR A 79 -9.32 -1.30 5.37
C TYR A 79 -10.06 -1.77 4.12
N THR A 80 -9.43 -1.60 2.98
CA THR A 80 -9.84 -2.19 1.70
C THR A 80 -8.72 -3.11 1.22
N VAL A 81 -9.09 -4.36 0.90
CA VAL A 81 -8.22 -5.30 0.21
C VAL A 81 -8.73 -5.51 -1.22
N THR A 82 -7.82 -5.45 -2.19
CA THR A 82 -8.07 -5.85 -3.58
C THR A 82 -7.04 -6.87 -4.04
N CYS A 83 -7.39 -7.67 -5.04
CA CYS A 83 -6.44 -8.50 -5.79
C CYS A 83 -7.05 -8.92 -7.13
N ASN A 84 -6.22 -9.35 -8.07
CA ASN A 84 -6.69 -10.07 -9.25
C ASN A 84 -6.67 -11.58 -8.96
N ALA A 85 -7.75 -12.28 -9.27
CA ALA A 85 -7.83 -13.73 -9.09
C ALA A 85 -8.56 -14.40 -10.25
N LYS A 86 -8.30 -15.70 -10.46
CA LYS A 86 -9.02 -16.53 -11.44
C LYS A 86 -9.04 -17.99 -11.03
N ILE A 87 -10.06 -18.71 -11.49
CA ILE A 87 -10.13 -20.17 -11.42
C ILE A 87 -9.43 -20.76 -12.66
N ILE A 88 -8.39 -21.56 -12.43
CA ILE A 88 -7.73 -22.34 -13.49
C ILE A 88 -8.52 -23.62 -13.77
N SER A 89 -8.93 -24.33 -12.71
CA SER A 89 -9.75 -25.53 -12.83
C SER A 89 -10.56 -25.79 -11.56
N ALA A 90 -11.87 -25.97 -11.70
CA ALA A 90 -12.75 -26.42 -10.62
C ALA A 90 -13.93 -27.19 -11.22
N THR A 91 -14.46 -28.17 -10.48
CA THR A 91 -15.77 -28.76 -10.79
C THR A 91 -16.89 -27.80 -10.40
N SER A 92 -18.11 -28.05 -10.90
CA SER A 92 -19.28 -27.20 -10.59
C SER A 92 -19.68 -27.17 -9.10
N GLU A 93 -19.19 -28.12 -8.30
CA GLU A 93 -19.45 -28.20 -6.86
C GLU A 93 -18.35 -27.54 -6.03
N GLN A 94 -17.17 -27.34 -6.62
CA GLN A 94 -16.04 -26.69 -5.95
C GLN A 94 -16.16 -25.17 -6.01
N ARG A 95 -15.52 -24.55 -5.03
CA ARG A 95 -15.60 -23.12 -4.77
C ARG A 95 -14.22 -22.61 -4.38
N VAL A 96 -13.94 -21.37 -4.76
CA VAL A 96 -12.67 -20.69 -4.48
C VAL A 96 -12.99 -19.31 -3.93
N TRP A 97 -12.23 -18.89 -2.93
CA TRP A 97 -12.41 -17.60 -2.28
C TRP A 97 -11.07 -16.92 -2.05
N ILE A 98 -11.12 -15.59 -2.04
CA ILE A 98 -10.17 -14.81 -1.24
C ILE A 98 -10.79 -14.51 0.11
N GLY A 99 -9.96 -14.31 1.12
CA GLY A 99 -10.49 -13.95 2.42
C GLY A 99 -9.44 -13.51 3.42
N LEU A 100 -9.98 -13.21 4.58
CA LEU A 100 -9.31 -12.63 5.73
C LEU A 100 -9.80 -13.39 6.96
N ARG A 101 -8.88 -13.74 7.84
CA ARG A 101 -9.20 -14.28 9.16
C ARG A 101 -8.30 -13.69 10.23
N ASP A 102 -8.80 -13.63 11.45
CA ASP A 102 -8.08 -13.21 12.64
C ASP A 102 -7.94 -14.38 13.63
N SER A 103 -7.67 -14.06 14.90
CA SER A 103 -7.54 -15.04 15.97
C SER A 103 -8.88 -15.67 16.38
N GLU A 104 -9.99 -14.98 16.14
CA GLU A 104 -11.35 -15.42 16.47
C GLU A 104 -12.00 -16.24 15.34
N GLY A 105 -11.61 -16.03 14.09
CA GLY A 105 -12.09 -16.82 12.96
C GLY A 105 -12.11 -16.08 11.64
N LEU A 106 -13.03 -16.48 10.77
CA LEU A 106 -13.25 -15.82 9.47
C LEU A 106 -13.84 -14.43 9.72
N VAL A 107 -13.22 -13.39 9.13
CA VAL A 107 -13.73 -12.02 9.19
C VAL A 107 -14.56 -11.72 7.95
N ILE A 108 -13.98 -11.90 6.75
CA ILE A 108 -14.68 -11.72 5.47
C ILE A 108 -14.05 -12.61 4.38
N ASN A 109 -14.85 -12.99 3.39
CA ASN A 109 -14.39 -13.62 2.17
C ASN A 109 -15.24 -13.20 0.97
N ALA A 110 -14.69 -13.36 -0.23
CA ALA A 110 -15.37 -13.15 -1.50
C ALA A 110 -15.11 -14.36 -2.41
N GLU A 111 -16.17 -14.89 -3.01
CA GLU A 111 -16.11 -16.04 -3.91
C GLU A 111 -15.68 -15.60 -5.31
N ILE A 112 -14.76 -16.34 -5.90
CA ILE A 112 -14.27 -16.16 -7.27
C ILE A 112 -15.15 -17.04 -8.17
N PHE A 113 -15.60 -16.49 -9.29
CA PHE A 113 -16.47 -17.20 -10.24
C PHE A 113 -15.82 -17.34 -11.60
N GLU A 114 -14.88 -16.46 -11.93
CA GLU A 114 -14.38 -16.32 -13.29
C GLU A 114 -13.16 -17.20 -13.56
N SER A 115 -13.08 -17.69 -14.80
CA SER A 115 -11.90 -18.39 -15.32
C SER A 115 -10.86 -17.45 -15.93
N ASP A 116 -11.26 -16.21 -16.20
CA ASP A 116 -10.37 -15.11 -16.54
C ASP A 116 -10.08 -14.28 -15.29
N TRP A 117 -9.04 -13.45 -15.35
CA TRP A 117 -8.69 -12.56 -14.25
C TRP A 117 -9.83 -11.58 -13.94
N GLU A 118 -10.31 -11.61 -12.69
CA GLU A 118 -11.25 -10.64 -12.15
C GLU A 118 -10.62 -9.90 -10.97
N GLU A 119 -10.93 -8.61 -10.83
CA GLU A 119 -10.57 -7.84 -9.65
C GLU A 119 -11.56 -8.13 -8.52
N MET A 120 -11.04 -8.63 -7.42
CA MET A 120 -11.77 -8.88 -6.19
C MET A 120 -11.56 -7.70 -5.25
N THR A 121 -12.61 -7.30 -4.53
CA THR A 121 -12.54 -6.20 -3.54
C THR A 121 -13.34 -6.57 -2.28
N MET A 122 -12.74 -6.34 -1.11
CA MET A 122 -13.42 -6.44 0.18
C MET A 122 -13.06 -5.26 1.07
N THR A 123 -14.04 -4.74 1.82
CA THR A 123 -13.82 -3.70 2.82
C THR A 123 -14.23 -4.22 4.19
N PHE A 124 -13.43 -3.95 5.21
CA PHE A 124 -13.66 -4.44 6.57
C PHE A 124 -13.06 -3.50 7.62
N THR A 125 -13.47 -3.69 8.87
CA THR A 125 -12.91 -2.98 10.03
C THR A 125 -12.60 -4.03 11.10
N PRO A 126 -11.31 -4.27 11.45
CA PRO A 126 -10.95 -5.19 12.51
C PRO A 126 -11.55 -4.78 13.85
N ASP A 127 -12.07 -5.75 14.60
CA ASP A 127 -12.53 -5.54 15.98
C ASP A 127 -11.36 -5.59 16.98
N GLU A 128 -10.26 -6.26 16.61
CA GLU A 128 -9.04 -6.37 17.41
C GLU A 128 -7.77 -5.89 16.68
N THR A 129 -6.80 -5.42 17.47
CA THR A 129 -5.47 -5.06 16.96
C THR A 129 -4.59 -6.31 17.03
N GLY A 130 -3.93 -6.65 15.92
CA GLY A 130 -3.05 -7.81 15.87
C GLY A 130 -2.98 -8.44 14.49
N SER A 131 -2.49 -9.67 14.46
CA SER A 131 -2.16 -10.37 13.21
C SER A 131 -3.41 -10.91 12.52
N HIS A 132 -3.58 -10.51 11.26
CA HIS A 132 -4.65 -10.94 10.37
C HIS A 132 -4.06 -11.67 9.17
N LYS A 133 -4.62 -12.84 8.84
CA LYS A 133 -4.18 -13.66 7.70
C LYS A 133 -5.06 -13.38 6.49
N PHE A 134 -4.43 -12.89 5.44
CA PHE A 134 -5.00 -12.75 4.10
C PHE A 134 -4.66 -14.01 3.30
N TRP A 135 -5.61 -14.52 2.53
CA TRP A 135 -5.46 -15.81 1.85
C TRP A 135 -6.31 -15.91 0.59
N ILE A 136 -5.88 -16.79 -0.32
CA ILE A 136 -6.71 -17.43 -1.34
C ILE A 136 -6.82 -18.93 -1.05
N TRP A 137 -8.02 -19.50 -1.18
CA TRP A 137 -8.28 -20.91 -0.88
C TRP A 137 -9.45 -21.45 -1.69
N GLY A 138 -9.39 -22.72 -2.08
CA GLY A 138 -10.45 -23.42 -2.78
C GLY A 138 -10.60 -24.87 -2.36
N GLN A 139 -11.72 -25.47 -2.76
CA GLN A 139 -12.15 -26.78 -2.30
C GLN A 139 -11.52 -27.93 -3.10
N GLY A 140 -11.16 -29.01 -2.40
CA GLY A 140 -10.69 -30.24 -3.03
C GLY A 140 -9.41 -30.02 -3.82
N ASP A 141 -9.42 -30.40 -5.09
CA ASP A 141 -8.33 -30.27 -6.06
C ASP A 141 -8.49 -29.08 -7.02
N SER A 142 -9.32 -28.08 -6.67
CA SER A 142 -9.43 -26.86 -7.48
C SER A 142 -8.08 -26.15 -7.60
N SER A 143 -7.81 -25.57 -8.77
CA SER A 143 -6.62 -24.77 -9.08
C SER A 143 -7.05 -23.34 -9.42
N TYR A 144 -6.28 -22.38 -8.93
CA TYR A 144 -6.57 -20.94 -9.02
C TYR A 144 -5.29 -20.15 -8.88
N ALA A 145 -5.32 -18.94 -9.43
CA ALA A 145 -4.23 -17.99 -9.33
C ALA A 145 -4.69 -16.69 -8.65
N SER A 146 -3.75 -16.01 -8.02
CA SER A 146 -3.91 -14.66 -7.50
C SER A 146 -2.69 -13.80 -7.82
N ASP A 147 -2.92 -12.50 -7.98
CA ASP A 147 -1.92 -11.50 -8.35
C ASP A 147 -2.35 -10.11 -7.83
N ASN A 148 -1.44 -9.14 -7.83
CA ASN A 148 -1.69 -7.72 -7.49
C ASN A 148 -2.47 -7.47 -6.20
N TRP A 149 -2.04 -8.09 -5.10
CA TRP A 149 -2.71 -7.88 -3.82
C TRP A 149 -2.46 -6.49 -3.24
N VAL A 150 -3.51 -5.75 -2.91
CA VAL A 150 -3.39 -4.42 -2.30
C VAL A 150 -4.19 -4.39 -1.03
N LEU A 151 -3.59 -3.92 0.07
CA LEU A 151 -4.25 -3.71 1.35
C LEU A 151 -3.98 -2.30 1.85
N LEU A 152 -5.03 -1.49 1.91
CA LEU A 152 -4.95 -0.07 2.29
C LEU A 152 -5.83 0.22 3.49
N ALA A 153 -5.36 1.10 4.37
CA ALA A 153 -6.20 1.75 5.36
C ALA A 153 -7.02 2.86 4.69
N GLU A 154 -8.21 3.15 5.20
CA GLU A 154 -9.02 4.26 4.70
C GLU A 154 -8.24 5.58 4.74
N GLY A 155 -8.20 6.28 3.61
CA GLY A 155 -7.46 7.53 3.44
C GLY A 155 -5.99 7.36 3.06
N THR A 156 -5.52 6.13 2.78
CA THR A 156 -4.19 5.86 2.20
C THR A 156 -4.26 5.55 0.70
N THR A 157 -3.10 5.54 0.04
CA THR A 157 -2.93 5.18 -1.38
C THR A 157 -2.03 3.95 -1.49
N ASP A 158 -2.08 3.23 -2.61
CA ASP A 158 -1.15 2.13 -2.91
C ASP A 158 0.20 2.67 -3.37
N VAL A 159 1.15 2.78 -2.44
CA VAL A 159 2.55 3.09 -2.70
C VAL A 159 3.38 1.99 -2.06
N ASN A 160 4.15 1.29 -2.89
CA ASN A 160 5.02 0.22 -2.45
C ASN A 160 6.29 0.79 -1.80
N ASP A 161 6.18 1.30 -0.56
CA ASP A 161 7.26 1.98 0.15
C ASP A 161 8.54 1.12 0.28
N ASN A 162 8.43 -0.21 0.34
CA ASN A 162 9.60 -1.10 0.38
C ASN A 162 10.35 -1.16 -0.96
N ALA A 163 9.61 -1.31 -2.07
CA ALA A 163 10.21 -1.23 -3.40
C ALA A 163 10.76 0.17 -3.64
N ALA A 164 10.00 1.21 -3.27
CA ALA A 164 10.41 2.60 -3.39
C ALA A 164 11.63 2.92 -2.52
N GLU A 165 11.77 2.35 -1.32
CA GLU A 165 12.95 2.56 -0.48
C GLU A 165 14.19 1.85 -1.05
N ASN A 166 14.05 0.65 -1.61
CA ASN A 166 15.16 -0.06 -2.23
C ASN A 166 15.62 0.59 -3.53
N ASN A 167 14.68 1.13 -4.30
CA ASN A 167 14.92 1.70 -5.61
C ASN A 167 15.14 3.20 -5.60
N ILE A 168 14.62 3.96 -4.64
CA ILE A 168 14.74 5.42 -4.57
C ILE A 168 15.41 5.82 -3.25
N LYS A 169 16.67 6.27 -3.33
CA LYS A 169 17.44 6.80 -2.21
C LYS A 169 17.48 8.32 -2.29
N ILE A 170 17.03 8.98 -1.23
CA ILE A 170 17.03 10.44 -1.11
C ILE A 170 17.94 10.82 0.06
N ALA A 171 18.93 11.67 -0.19
CA ALA A 171 19.89 12.08 0.83
C ALA A 171 20.30 13.56 0.70
N GLY A 172 20.54 14.21 1.83
CA GLY A 172 21.18 15.53 1.85
C GLY A 172 22.70 15.40 1.73
N THR A 173 23.32 16.26 0.92
CA THR A 173 24.76 16.29 0.67
C THR A 173 25.34 17.71 0.87
N ALA A 174 26.64 17.85 0.70
CA ALA A 174 27.29 19.16 0.69
C ALA A 174 26.80 20.05 -0.48
N ASP A 175 26.38 19.45 -1.58
CA ASP A 175 26.04 20.16 -2.81
C ASP A 175 24.52 20.37 -2.97
N GLY A 176 23.69 19.68 -2.19
CA GLY A 176 22.24 19.77 -2.28
C GLY A 176 21.55 18.45 -1.92
N ILE A 177 20.42 18.14 -2.56
CA ILE A 177 19.70 16.88 -2.35
C ILE A 177 20.07 15.92 -3.47
N ALA A 178 20.69 14.80 -3.11
CA ALA A 178 20.95 13.69 -4.03
C ALA A 178 19.76 12.73 -4.04
N ILE A 179 19.32 12.38 -5.24
CA ILE A 179 18.27 11.40 -5.50
C ILE A 179 18.87 10.36 -6.44
N ASN A 180 18.96 9.12 -5.95
CA ASN A 180 19.44 7.97 -6.70
C ASN A 180 18.27 7.01 -6.90
N MET A 181 18.00 6.66 -8.16
CA MET A 181 16.88 5.84 -8.60
C MET A 181 17.43 4.58 -9.29
N LEU A 182 17.58 3.51 -8.52
CA LEU A 182 17.99 2.20 -9.01
C LEU A 182 16.77 1.48 -9.59
N ASN A 183 16.93 0.87 -10.76
CA ASN A 183 15.89 0.06 -11.42
C ASN A 183 14.55 0.79 -11.66
N VAL A 184 14.57 2.12 -11.75
CA VAL A 184 13.42 2.92 -12.20
C VAL A 184 13.53 3.11 -13.71
N ASN A 185 12.55 2.61 -14.46
CA ASN A 185 12.56 2.61 -15.93
C ASN A 185 11.59 3.64 -16.54
N SER A 186 11.11 4.58 -15.74
CA SER A 186 10.08 5.56 -16.10
C SER A 186 10.45 6.97 -15.66
N ASP A 187 9.69 7.95 -16.13
CA ASP A 187 9.85 9.35 -15.73
C ASP A 187 9.57 9.52 -14.23
N ALA A 188 10.43 10.25 -13.54
CA ALA A 188 10.29 10.58 -12.13
C ALA A 188 9.94 12.06 -11.95
N ASN A 189 8.82 12.33 -11.28
CA ASN A 189 8.42 13.65 -10.81
C ASN A 189 8.99 13.90 -9.42
N ILE A 190 9.90 14.87 -9.32
CA ILE A 190 10.53 15.29 -8.07
C ILE A 190 9.85 16.57 -7.59
N LEU A 191 9.37 16.57 -6.36
CA LEU A 191 8.76 17.72 -5.69
C LEU A 191 9.50 17.98 -4.37
N ILE A 192 9.80 19.24 -4.06
CA ILE A 192 10.37 19.61 -2.76
C ILE A 192 9.50 20.68 -2.12
N HIS A 193 9.12 20.43 -0.88
CA HIS A 193 8.35 21.35 -0.04
C HIS A 193 9.16 21.75 1.20
N ASP A 194 8.95 22.97 1.68
CA ASP A 194 9.37 23.37 3.03
C ASP A 194 8.39 22.84 4.10
N LEU A 195 8.72 23.00 5.38
CA LEU A 195 7.84 22.58 6.49
C LEU A 195 6.51 23.33 6.59
N SER A 196 6.35 24.45 5.88
CA SER A 196 5.05 25.12 5.77
C SER A 196 4.15 24.52 4.70
N GLY A 197 4.66 23.54 3.94
CA GLY A 197 3.97 22.92 2.81
C GLY A 197 4.09 23.72 1.52
N LYS A 198 4.95 24.74 1.46
CA LYS A 198 5.18 25.51 0.23
C LYS A 198 6.12 24.73 -0.68
N GLN A 199 5.70 24.47 -1.92
CA GLN A 199 6.57 23.91 -2.95
C GLN A 199 7.66 24.91 -3.32
N ILE A 200 8.92 24.48 -3.26
CA ILE A 200 10.09 25.28 -3.61
C ILE A 200 10.81 24.77 -4.86
N TYR A 201 10.57 23.52 -5.25
CA TYR A 201 11.14 22.92 -6.44
C TYR A 201 10.19 21.88 -7.03
N SER A 202 10.21 21.76 -8.36
CA SER A 202 9.55 20.68 -9.10
C SER A 202 10.28 20.45 -10.41
N ALA A 203 10.51 19.18 -10.75
CA ALA A 203 11.06 18.76 -12.04
C ALA A 203 10.60 17.35 -12.39
N THR A 204 10.67 17.02 -13.67
CA THR A 204 10.55 15.66 -14.19
C THR A 204 11.91 15.25 -14.76
N THR A 205 12.37 14.04 -14.48
CA THR A 205 13.66 13.53 -14.97
C THR A 205 13.58 12.05 -15.30
N THR A 206 14.43 11.61 -16.23
CA THR A 206 14.73 10.20 -16.49
C THR A 206 16.11 9.80 -15.99
N ASP A 207 16.87 10.75 -15.44
CA ASP A 207 18.21 10.52 -14.93
C ASP A 207 18.14 9.71 -13.63
N LEU A 208 18.81 8.55 -13.62
CA LEU A 208 18.90 7.68 -12.44
C LEU A 208 19.63 8.32 -11.27
N ASP A 209 20.45 9.34 -11.54
CA ASP A 209 21.18 10.12 -10.53
C ASP A 209 20.91 11.61 -10.75
N THR A 210 20.21 12.22 -9.81
CA THR A 210 19.86 13.64 -9.87
C THR A 210 20.35 14.35 -8.61
N ILE A 211 21.00 15.50 -8.77
CA ILE A 211 21.36 16.40 -7.67
C ILE A 211 20.56 17.69 -7.83
N ILE A 212 19.73 18.00 -6.83
CA ILE A 212 19.09 19.30 -6.72
C ILE A 212 20.03 20.24 -5.99
N ASP A 213 20.61 21.18 -6.73
CA ASP A 213 21.61 22.12 -6.24
C ASP A 213 21.10 22.90 -5.02
N ARG A 214 21.97 23.05 -4.02
CA ARG A 214 21.68 23.74 -2.77
C ARG A 214 21.18 25.18 -2.99
N SER A 215 21.59 25.86 -4.05
CA SER A 215 21.12 27.22 -4.36
C SER A 215 19.60 27.32 -4.59
N VAL A 216 18.95 26.20 -4.91
CA VAL A 216 17.48 26.08 -4.98
C VAL A 216 16.86 26.10 -3.57
N LEU A 217 17.59 25.59 -2.57
CA LEU A 217 17.16 25.49 -1.18
C LEU A 217 17.44 26.82 -0.47
N SER A 218 16.39 27.65 -0.40
CA SER A 218 16.51 29.06 0.01
C SER A 218 17.05 29.32 1.43
N VAL A 219 17.10 28.33 2.33
CA VAL A 219 17.52 28.50 3.73
C VAL A 219 18.06 27.20 4.35
N SER A 220 18.79 27.27 5.45
CA SER A 220 18.95 26.10 6.33
C SER A 220 17.57 25.67 6.83
N GLY A 221 17.25 24.38 6.79
CA GLY A 221 15.93 23.91 7.18
C GLY A 221 15.72 22.42 6.95
N ILE A 222 14.52 21.96 7.24
CA ILE A 222 14.05 20.62 6.90
C ILE A 222 13.15 20.75 5.68
N TYR A 223 13.35 19.85 4.73
CA TYR A 223 12.58 19.77 3.50
C TYR A 223 11.91 18.41 3.39
N VAL A 224 10.72 18.39 2.79
CA VAL A 224 10.02 17.17 2.40
C VAL A 224 10.27 16.97 0.91
N VAL A 225 10.95 15.89 0.57
CA VAL A 225 11.29 15.52 -0.81
C VAL A 225 10.39 14.37 -1.21
N THR A 226 9.70 14.54 -2.33
CA THR A 226 8.80 13.55 -2.89
C THR A 226 9.30 13.17 -4.28
N VAL A 227 9.42 11.88 -4.56
CA VAL A 227 9.76 11.33 -5.88
C VAL A 227 8.62 10.40 -6.28
N ILE A 228 7.97 10.67 -7.41
CA ILE A 228 6.83 9.90 -7.91
C ILE A 228 7.16 9.42 -9.32
N THR A 229 7.05 8.12 -9.55
CA THR A 229 7.11 7.48 -10.86
C THR A 229 5.73 6.91 -11.18
N ASP A 230 5.58 6.17 -12.27
CA ASP A 230 4.39 5.37 -12.57
C ASP A 230 4.16 4.22 -11.58
N GLU A 231 5.23 3.64 -11.06
CA GLU A 231 5.20 2.44 -10.19
C GLU A 231 5.56 2.72 -8.73
N LEU A 232 6.36 3.74 -8.47
CA LEU A 232 6.96 4.00 -7.15
C LEU A 232 6.66 5.42 -6.70
N HIS A 233 6.49 5.59 -5.40
CA HIS A 233 6.44 6.90 -4.79
C HIS A 233 7.21 6.86 -3.48
N ARG A 234 8.15 7.78 -3.29
CA ARG A 234 8.99 7.88 -2.10
C ARG A 234 8.92 9.29 -1.54
N VAL A 235 8.79 9.37 -0.22
CA VAL A 235 8.86 10.64 0.52
C VAL A 235 9.93 10.56 1.59
N GLU A 236 10.81 11.56 1.65
CA GLU A 236 11.90 11.61 2.63
C GLU A 236 12.03 13.02 3.24
N LYS A 237 12.40 13.08 4.53
CA LYS A 237 12.71 14.34 5.22
C LYS A 237 14.21 14.58 5.18
N VAL A 238 14.64 15.66 4.53
CA VAL A 238 16.06 16.00 4.42
C VAL A 238 16.35 17.29 5.19
N ALA A 239 17.28 17.23 6.13
CA ALA A 239 17.73 18.39 6.90
C ALA A 239 19.01 18.99 6.30
N PHE A 240 19.02 20.31 6.12
CA PHE A 240 20.21 21.10 5.77
C PHE A 240 20.52 22.10 6.86
N MET A 241 21.81 22.18 7.20
CA MET A 241 22.38 23.27 7.97
C MET A 241 23.51 23.89 7.15
N ASN A 242 23.38 25.18 6.85
CA ASN A 242 24.47 26.02 6.39
C ASN A 242 25.50 26.27 7.49
#